data_AF-A0A956P0V0-F1
#
_entry.id   AF-A0A956P0V0-F1
#
_cell.length_a   1.000
_cell.length_b   1.000
_cell.length_c   1.000
_cell.angle_alpha   90.00
_cell.angle_beta   90.00
_cell.angle_gamma   90.00
#
_symmetry.space_group_name_H-M   'P 1'
#
loop_
_entity.id
_entity.type
_entity.pdbx_description
1 polymer ?
#
loop_
_entity_poly.entity_id
_entity_poly.type
_entity_poly.pdbx_seq_one_letter_code
_entity_poly.pdbx_strand_id
1 'polypeptide(L)'
;MADAHAAEHEHGSGGATYVKIAVVLFVLTALEVLLYEVCYGESMTGLASLGASLEPYFVELLLLLSAFKFWFVAMFYMHLKFDMKLLSWLFTFSLVIASVVILALLALFTYNRGLWWPGGLW
;
A
#
# COMPACT_ATOMS: atom_id res chain seq x y z
N MET A 1 -41.97 35.22 2.97
CA MET A 1 -40.59 35.74 2.87
C MET A 1 -39.66 34.64 3.34
N ALA A 2 -38.80 34.17 2.43
CA ALA A 2 -37.63 33.29 2.61
C ALA A 2 -37.90 31.91 3.26
N ASP A 3 -38.46 30.94 2.52
CA ASP A 3 -37.73 29.96 1.69
C ASP A 3 -37.14 28.80 2.53
N ALA A 4 -38.02 27.86 2.86
CA ALA A 4 -37.71 26.54 3.39
C ALA A 4 -37.36 25.58 2.23
N HIS A 5 -36.38 25.98 1.40
CA HIS A 5 -36.03 25.30 0.15
C HIS A 5 -34.52 25.43 -0.16
N ALA A 6 -33.62 25.06 0.77
CA ALA A 6 -32.18 25.02 0.46
C ALA A 6 -31.32 24.08 1.33
N ALA A 7 -31.91 23.06 1.97
CA ALA A 7 -31.14 21.99 2.61
C ALA A 7 -31.02 20.74 1.72
N GLU A 8 -31.43 20.84 0.45
CA GLU A 8 -31.07 19.90 -0.62
C GLU A 8 -29.89 20.47 -1.39
N HIS A 9 -28.72 20.58 -0.74
CA HIS A 9 -27.48 20.54 -1.49
C HIS A 9 -27.14 19.09 -1.73
N GLU A 10 -27.69 18.57 -2.83
CA GLU A 10 -27.14 17.48 -3.62
C GLU A 10 -25.63 17.73 -3.85
N HIS A 11 -24.80 17.32 -2.89
CA HIS A 11 -23.39 17.07 -3.14
C HIS A 11 -23.31 15.69 -3.77
N GLY A 12 -23.43 15.72 -5.10
CA GLY A 12 -23.51 14.56 -5.97
C GLY A 12 -22.54 13.45 -5.59
N SER A 13 -23.04 12.23 -5.78
CA SER A 13 -22.47 10.87 -5.74
C SER A 13 -20.94 10.65 -5.81
N GLY A 14 -20.11 11.64 -6.12
CA GLY A 14 -18.65 11.59 -6.05
C GLY A 14 -18.10 11.61 -4.62
N GLY A 15 -18.53 12.54 -3.76
CA GLY A 15 -17.93 12.75 -2.42
C GLY A 15 -18.04 11.54 -1.49
N ALA A 16 -19.22 10.91 -1.45
CA ALA A 16 -19.45 9.70 -0.67
C ALA A 16 -18.56 8.52 -1.11
N THR A 17 -18.15 8.48 -2.38
CA THR A 17 -17.25 7.44 -2.90
C THR A 17 -15.83 7.63 -2.39
N TYR A 18 -15.32 8.87 -2.37
CA TYR A 18 -14.00 9.17 -1.80
C TYR A 18 -13.94 8.88 -0.29
N VAL A 19 -15.01 9.21 0.45
CA VAL A 19 -15.09 8.89 1.88
C VAL A 19 -15.02 7.37 2.12
N LYS A 20 -15.72 6.57 1.31
CA LYS A 20 -15.62 5.09 1.39
C LYS A 20 -14.19 4.61 1.16
N ILE A 21 -13.49 5.16 0.17
CA ILE A 21 -12.11 4.77 -0.13
C ILE A 21 -11.16 5.22 0.98
N ALA A 22 -11.37 6.41 1.56
CA ALA A 22 -10.63 6.89 2.73
C ALA A 22 -10.77 5.93 3.91
N VAL A 23 -11.99 5.44 4.18
CA VAL A 23 -12.24 4.46 5.24
C VAL A 23 -11.52 3.14 4.95
N VAL A 24 -11.53 2.66 3.70
CA VAL A 24 -10.77 1.45 3.31
C VAL A 24 -9.27 1.66 3.54
N LEU A 25 -8.69 2.78 3.10
CA LEU A 25 -7.27 3.11 3.32
C LEU A 25 -6.93 3.24 4.81
N PHE A 26 -7.83 3.80 5.60
CA PHE A 26 -7.69 3.89 7.04
C PHE A 26 -7.66 2.50 7.68
N VAL A 27 -8.59 1.61 7.30
CA VAL A 27 -8.61 0.22 7.78
C VAL A 27 -7.35 -0.53 7.35
N LEU A 28 -6.89 -0.37 6.10
CA LEU A 28 -5.63 -0.95 5.64
C LEU A 28 -4.44 -0.45 6.47
N THR A 29 -4.47 0.81 6.92
CA THR A 29 -3.41 1.37 7.78
C THR A 29 -3.49 0.88 9.21
N ALA A 30 -4.70 0.76 9.78
CA ALA A 30 -4.89 0.13 11.07
C ALA A 30 -4.43 -1.33 11.06
N LEU A 31 -4.72 -2.08 9.98
CA LEU A 31 -4.23 -3.45 9.80
C LEU A 31 -2.71 -3.53 9.73
N GLU A 32 -2.06 -2.57 9.10
CA GLU A 32 -0.59 -2.52 9.00
C GLU A 32 0.05 -2.30 10.38
N VAL A 33 -0.47 -1.36 11.16
CA VAL A 33 -0.04 -1.10 12.54
C VAL A 33 -0.35 -2.30 13.44
N LEU A 34 -1.51 -2.92 13.28
CA LEU A 34 -1.88 -4.13 14.01
C LEU A 34 -0.94 -5.30 13.68
N LEU A 35 -0.58 -5.49 12.40
CA LEU A 35 0.37 -6.53 11.99
C LEU A 35 1.74 -6.30 12.65
N TYR A 36 2.21 -5.06 12.68
CA TYR A 36 3.43 -4.67 13.39
C TYR A 36 3.35 -4.98 14.88
N GLU A 37 2.26 -4.58 15.54
CA GLU A 37 2.07 -4.79 16.97
C GLU A 37 1.93 -6.28 17.33
N VAL A 38 1.31 -7.10 16.47
CA VAL A 38 1.17 -8.55 16.70
C VAL A 38 2.48 -9.32 16.48
N CYS A 39 3.33 -8.88 15.55
CA CYS A 39 4.61 -9.55 15.27
C CYS A 39 5.76 -9.08 16.18
N TYR A 40 5.80 -7.79 16.52
CA TYR A 40 6.93 -7.17 17.23
C TYR A 40 6.54 -6.39 18.49
N GLY A 41 5.25 -6.13 18.72
CA GLY A 41 4.78 -5.36 19.87
C GLY A 41 4.53 -6.22 21.10
N GLU A 42 4.93 -5.73 22.27
CA GLU A 42 4.65 -6.41 23.55
C GLU A 42 3.20 -6.20 24.02
N SER A 43 2.45 -5.28 23.42
CA SER A 43 1.10 -4.92 23.88
C SER A 43 0.04 -5.97 23.54
N MET A 44 0.30 -6.90 22.60
CA MET A 44 -0.70 -7.84 22.07
C MET A 44 -0.34 -9.31 22.34
N THR A 45 0.06 -9.62 23.57
CA THR A 45 0.38 -10.99 24.04
C THR A 45 -0.74 -12.02 23.85
N GLY A 46 -2.01 -11.60 23.80
CA GLY A 46 -3.15 -12.47 23.53
C GLY A 46 -3.20 -13.07 22.11
N LEU A 47 -2.43 -12.52 21.16
CA LEU A 47 -2.35 -12.96 19.76
C LEU A 47 -0.98 -13.55 19.37
N ALA A 48 -0.14 -13.86 20.36
CA ALA A 48 1.26 -14.26 20.15
C ALA A 48 1.42 -15.51 19.24
N SER A 49 0.47 -16.44 19.27
CA SER A 49 0.49 -17.63 18.39
C SER A 49 0.29 -17.30 16.92
N LEU A 50 -0.50 -16.26 16.61
CA LEU A 50 -0.65 -15.75 15.25
C LEU A 50 0.59 -14.97 14.84
N GLY A 51 1.16 -14.14 15.73
CA GLY A 51 2.40 -13.40 15.50
C GLY A 51 3.56 -14.31 15.08
N ALA A 52 3.82 -15.38 15.83
CA ALA A 52 4.90 -16.33 15.53
C ALA A 52 4.75 -17.04 14.16
N SER A 53 3.52 -17.20 13.67
CA SER A 53 3.27 -17.81 12.35
C SER A 53 3.43 -16.80 11.21
N LEU A 54 3.25 -15.50 11.49
CA LEU A 54 3.30 -14.40 10.53
C LEU A 54 4.67 -13.74 10.44
N GLU A 55 5.49 -13.86 11.49
CA GLU A 55 6.85 -13.32 11.59
C GLU A 55 7.74 -13.59 10.36
N PRO A 56 7.83 -14.82 9.81
CA PRO A 56 8.66 -15.08 8.63
C PRO A 56 8.15 -14.42 7.35
N TYR A 57 6.86 -14.04 7.29
CA TYR A 57 6.22 -13.41 6.12
C TYR A 57 5.90 -11.93 6.35
N PHE A 58 6.39 -11.36 7.45
CA PHE A 58 6.03 -10.02 7.88
C PHE A 58 6.38 -8.96 6.83
N VAL A 59 7.58 -9.07 6.25
CA VAL A 59 8.08 -8.12 5.25
C VAL A 59 7.23 -8.18 3.99
N GLU A 60 6.89 -9.39 3.53
CA GLU A 60 6.07 -9.64 2.35
C GLU A 60 4.64 -9.12 2.56
N LEU A 61 4.07 -9.33 3.74
CA LEU A 61 2.74 -8.85 4.09
C LEU A 61 2.67 -7.33 4.14
N LEU A 62 3.65 -6.66 4.76
CA LEU A 62 3.72 -5.20 4.77
C LEU A 62 3.91 -4.64 3.36
N LEU A 63 4.77 -5.26 2.55
CA LEU A 63 5.00 -4.83 1.18
C LEU A 63 3.73 -4.97 0.32
N LEU A 64 2.97 -6.04 0.52
CA LEU A 64 1.68 -6.26 -0.13
C LEU A 64 0.64 -5.24 0.32
N LEU A 65 0.54 -4.95 1.62
CA LEU A 65 -0.39 -3.96 2.17
C LEU A 65 -0.10 -2.55 1.63
N SER A 66 1.18 -2.18 1.58
CA SER A 66 1.66 -0.92 1.02
C SER A 66 1.36 -0.82 -0.48
N ALA A 67 1.59 -1.89 -1.24
CA ALA A 67 1.25 -1.96 -2.66
C ALA A 67 -0.26 -1.77 -2.91
N PHE A 68 -1.11 -2.39 -2.09
CA PHE A 68 -2.56 -2.21 -2.16
C PHE A 68 -2.99 -0.78 -1.89
N LYS A 69 -2.43 -0.13 -0.85
CA LYS A 69 -2.73 1.28 -0.56
C LYS A 69 -2.31 2.17 -1.73
N PHE A 70 -1.10 1.97 -2.22
CA PHE A 70 -0.58 2.71 -3.36
C PHE A 70 -1.50 2.55 -4.57
N TRP A 71 -1.98 1.33 -4.86
CA TRP A 71 -2.94 1.08 -5.93
C TRP A 71 -4.24 1.87 -5.73
N PHE A 72 -4.85 1.78 -4.55
CA PHE A 72 -6.10 2.50 -4.25
C PHE A 72 -5.93 4.02 -4.37
N VAL A 73 -4.81 4.56 -3.88
CA VAL A 73 -4.49 5.99 -4.00
C VAL A 73 -4.25 6.38 -5.46
N ALA A 74 -3.46 5.61 -6.20
CA ALA A 74 -3.16 5.89 -7.62
C ALA A 74 -4.42 5.84 -8.50
N MET A 75 -5.29 4.85 -8.29
CA MET A 75 -6.47 4.66 -9.13
C MET A 75 -7.57 5.69 -8.85
N PHE A 76 -7.80 6.00 -7.56
CA PHE A 76 -8.94 6.82 -7.14
C PHE A 76 -8.56 8.25 -6.73
N TYR A 77 -7.50 8.44 -5.95
CA TYR A 77 -7.10 9.76 -5.43
C TYR A 77 -6.22 10.57 -6.39
N MET A 78 -5.39 9.90 -7.19
CA MET A 78 -4.62 10.55 -8.27
C MET A 78 -5.44 10.72 -9.54
N HIS A 79 -6.75 10.44 -9.50
CA HIS A 79 -7.71 10.59 -10.60
C HIS A 79 -7.35 9.83 -11.89
N LEU A 80 -6.37 8.92 -11.87
CA LEU A 80 -5.88 8.23 -13.06
C LEU A 80 -6.98 7.48 -13.85
N LYS A 81 -8.03 7.03 -13.16
CA LYS A 81 -9.22 6.41 -13.76
C LYS A 81 -10.12 7.41 -14.50
N PHE A 82 -10.14 8.67 -14.06
CA PHE A 82 -10.99 9.74 -14.56
C PHE A 82 -10.26 10.69 -15.53
N ASP A 83 -8.94 10.56 -15.63
CA ASP A 83 -8.08 11.39 -16.47
C ASP A 83 -7.81 10.79 -17.87
N MET A 84 -7.10 11.53 -18.72
CA MET A 84 -6.71 11.07 -20.05
C MET A 84 -5.82 9.81 -19.97
N LYS A 85 -6.10 8.80 -20.81
CA LYS A 85 -5.36 7.51 -20.85
C LYS A 85 -3.83 7.67 -20.98
N LEU A 86 -3.37 8.78 -21.55
CA LEU A 86 -1.94 9.10 -21.67
C LEU A 86 -1.27 9.29 -20.31
N LEU A 87 -1.92 9.97 -19.35
CA LEU A 87 -1.39 10.19 -18.01
C LEU A 87 -1.29 8.87 -17.23
N SER A 88 -2.31 8.01 -17.40
CA SER A 88 -2.33 6.67 -16.81
C SER A 88 -1.21 5.77 -17.34
N TRP A 89 -0.95 5.84 -18.64
CA TRP A 89 0.13 5.10 -19.27
C TRP A 89 1.50 5.61 -18.82
N LEU A 90 1.72 6.92 -18.80
CA LEU A 90 2.99 7.52 -18.37
C LEU A 90 3.35 7.13 -16.92
N PHE A 91 2.37 7.18 -16.01
CA PHE A 91 2.55 6.80 -14.62
C PHE A 91 2.84 5.31 -14.44
N THR A 92 2.09 4.45 -15.15
CA THR A 92 2.30 3.00 -15.08
C THR A 92 3.63 2.60 -15.70
N PHE A 93 4.02 3.25 -16.80
CA PHE A 93 5.30 3.03 -17.47
C PHE A 93 6.49 3.37 -16.57
N SER A 94 6.47 4.53 -15.90
CA SER A 94 7.54 4.90 -14.98
C SER A 94 7.61 3.95 -13.78
N LEU A 95 6.46 3.50 -13.26
CA LEU A 95 6.39 2.52 -12.18
C LEU A 95 6.95 1.14 -12.57
N VAL A 96 6.65 0.68 -13.79
CA VAL A 96 7.19 -0.57 -14.32
C VAL A 96 8.70 -0.47 -14.47
N ILE A 97 9.22 0.62 -15.04
CA ILE A 97 10.67 0.84 -15.17
C ILE A 97 11.33 0.83 -13.78
N ALA A 98 10.80 1.59 -12.82
CA ALA A 98 11.32 1.61 -11.46
C ALA A 98 11.35 0.20 -10.84
N SER A 99 10.28 -0.57 -10.99
CA SER A 99 10.19 -1.94 -10.48
C SER A 99 11.23 -2.86 -11.14
N VAL A 100 11.38 -2.79 -12.46
CA VAL A 100 12.38 -3.58 -13.21
C VAL A 100 13.80 -3.23 -12.76
N VAL A 101 14.10 -1.94 -12.59
CA VAL A 101 15.43 -1.50 -12.14
C VAL A 101 15.71 -2.00 -10.72
N ILE A 102 14.75 -1.87 -9.80
CA ILE A 102 14.89 -2.37 -8.43
C ILE A 102 15.13 -3.89 -8.43
N LEU A 103 14.33 -4.65 -9.19
CA LEU A 103 14.49 -6.11 -9.29
C LEU A 103 15.81 -6.51 -9.94
N ALA A 104 16.27 -5.78 -10.96
CA ALA A 104 17.57 -6.02 -11.60
C ALA A 104 18.72 -5.77 -10.62
N LEU A 105 18.64 -4.72 -9.79
CA LEU A 105 19.63 -4.45 -8.75
C LEU A 105 19.61 -5.51 -7.65
N LEU A 106 18.43 -5.94 -7.20
CA LEU A 106 18.29 -7.03 -6.23
C LEU A 106 18.87 -8.34 -6.78
N ALA A 107 18.60 -8.68 -8.05
CA ALA A 107 19.16 -9.85 -8.71
C ALA A 107 20.69 -9.76 -8.83
N LEU A 108 21.21 -8.59 -9.22
CA LEU A 108 22.64 -8.33 -9.33
C LEU A 108 23.35 -8.50 -7.98
N PHE A 109 22.85 -7.91 -6.90
CA PHE A 109 23.46 -8.03 -5.57
C PHE A 109 23.33 -9.44 -5.00
N THR A 110 22.23 -10.13 -5.28
CA THR A 110 22.05 -11.53 -4.86
C THR A 110 23.03 -12.45 -5.60
N TYR A 111 23.23 -12.23 -6.90
CA TYR A 111 24.21 -12.97 -7.69
C TYR A 111 25.65 -12.64 -7.31
N ASN A 112 25.98 -11.35 -7.16
CA ASN A 112 27.31 -10.89 -6.80
C ASN A 112 27.73 -11.35 -5.37
N ARG A 113 26.78 -11.43 -4.43
CA ARG A 113 27.00 -12.06 -3.11
C ARG A 113 27.58 -13.46 -3.23
N GLY A 114 27.15 -14.24 -4.22
CA GLY A 114 27.60 -15.62 -4.42
C GLY A 114 28.96 -15.74 -5.10
N LEU A 115 29.47 -14.68 -5.74
CA LEU A 115 30.64 -14.76 -6.63
C LEU A 115 31.97 -14.39 -5.95
N TRP A 116 31.98 -13.46 -4.98
CA TRP A 116 33.26 -12.94 -4.42
C TRP A 116 33.53 -13.34 -2.96
N TRP A 117 32.55 -13.80 -2.19
CA TRP A 117 32.68 -13.99 -0.74
C TRP A 117 32.39 -15.43 -0.27
N PRO A 118 33.36 -16.36 -0.36
CA PRO A 118 33.24 -17.68 0.27
C PRO A 118 33.38 -17.65 1.81
N GLY A 119 33.66 -16.48 2.42
CA GLY A 119 34.27 -16.38 3.75
C GLY A 119 33.44 -15.78 4.88
N GLY A 120 32.17 -15.52 4.62
CA GLY A 120 31.09 -15.33 5.59
C GLY A 120 31.11 -14.23 6.65
N LEU A 121 32.01 -14.34 7.62
CA LEU A 121 31.83 -13.88 9.00
C LEU A 121 31.50 -12.40 9.15
N TRP A 122 30.24 -12.13 9.45
CA TRP A 122 29.82 -11.13 10.42
C TRP A 122 29.03 -11.85 11.51
#